data_AF-A0A1M6R3T1-F1
#
_entry.id   AF-A0A1M6R3T1-F1
#
_cell.length_a   1.000
_cell.length_b   1.000
_cell.length_c   1.000
_cell.angle_alpha   90.00
_cell.angle_beta   90.00
_cell.angle_gamma   90.00
#
_symmetry.space_group_name_H-M   'P 1'
#
loop_
_entity.id
_entity.type
_entity.pdbx_description
1 polymer ?
#
loop_
_entity_poly.entity_id
_entity_poly.type
_entity_poly.pdbx_seq_one_letter_code
_entity_poly.pdbx_strand_id
1 'polypeptide(L)'
;MKTSFEKSDEVDNEKFLKLCDRLSAFLLKTRKRNLALALQGDDDFSNELTGEDFATFEQDLTSGMQLTPYDQLRIQARVRNFLKSSN
;
A
#
# COMPACT_ATOMS: atom_id res chain seq x y z
N MET A 1 -39.95 -19.96 -0.77
CA MET A 1 -39.65 -18.58 -1.22
C MET A 1 -38.14 -18.50 -1.36
N LYS A 2 -37.61 -18.34 -2.58
CA LYS A 2 -36.17 -18.44 -2.87
C LYS A 2 -35.44 -17.19 -2.36
N THR A 3 -34.46 -17.39 -1.50
CA THR A 3 -33.48 -16.41 -1.04
C THR A 3 -32.54 -16.07 -2.20
N SER A 4 -32.83 -14.98 -2.92
CA SER A 4 -32.04 -14.52 -4.07
C SER A 4 -31.25 -13.23 -3.80
N PHE A 5 -31.14 -12.79 -2.54
CA PHE A 5 -30.58 -11.47 -2.21
C PHE A 5 -29.18 -11.47 -1.60
N GLU A 6 -28.59 -12.61 -1.22
CA GLU A 6 -27.27 -12.60 -0.54
C GLU A 6 -26.07 -12.57 -1.50
N LYS A 7 -26.24 -12.99 -2.77
CA LYS A 7 -25.11 -13.10 -3.72
C LYS A 7 -24.56 -11.78 -4.24
N SER A 8 -25.36 -10.70 -4.29
CA SER A 8 -24.85 -9.41 -4.79
C SER A 8 -23.90 -8.78 -3.78
N ASP A 9 -24.26 -8.83 -2.50
CA ASP A 9 -23.51 -8.19 -1.42
C ASP A 9 -22.18 -8.91 -1.16
N GLU A 10 -22.15 -10.23 -1.30
CA GLU A 10 -20.91 -11.03 -1.21
C GLU A 10 -19.93 -10.73 -2.36
N VAL A 11 -20.43 -10.62 -3.60
CA VAL A 11 -19.60 -10.31 -4.77
C VAL A 11 -19.05 -8.88 -4.71
N ASP A 12 -19.84 -7.93 -4.22
CA ASP A 12 -19.40 -6.55 -4.02
C ASP A 12 -18.41 -6.44 -2.86
N ASN A 13 -18.57 -7.24 -1.81
CA ASN A 13 -17.60 -7.31 -0.70
C ASN A 13 -16.27 -7.96 -1.13
N GLU A 14 -16.29 -9.06 -1.90
CA GLU A 14 -15.07 -9.70 -2.40
C GLU A 14 -14.28 -8.77 -3.34
N LYS A 15 -14.99 -8.06 -4.24
CA LYS A 15 -14.38 -7.05 -5.11
C LYS A 15 -13.80 -5.89 -4.30
N PHE A 16 -14.52 -5.42 -3.27
CA PHE A 16 -14.06 -4.36 -2.39
C PHE A 16 -12.75 -4.74 -1.68
N LEU A 17 -12.69 -5.93 -1.08
CA LEU A 17 -11.50 -6.44 -0.39
C LEU A 17 -10.31 -6.56 -1.34
N LYS A 18 -10.49 -7.19 -2.51
CA LYS A 18 -9.43 -7.32 -3.53
C LYS A 18 -8.89 -5.96 -3.98
N LEU A 19 -9.76 -4.96 -4.14
CA LEU A 19 -9.33 -3.61 -4.52
C LEU A 19 -8.60 -2.89 -3.38
N CYS A 20 -9.02 -3.07 -2.13
CA CYS A 20 -8.32 -2.54 -0.97
C CYS A 20 -6.92 -3.15 -0.85
N ASP A 21 -6.77 -4.45 -1.04
CA ASP A 21 -5.47 -5.14 -1.00
C ASP A 21 -4.53 -4.64 -2.10
N ARG A 22 -5.05 -4.51 -3.34
CA ARG A 22 -4.26 -4.01 -4.47
C ARG A 22 -3.78 -2.57 -4.25
N LEU A 23 -4.64 -1.69 -3.76
CA LEU A 23 -4.27 -0.29 -3.48
C LEU A 23 -3.31 -0.18 -2.29
N SER A 24 -3.48 -1.02 -1.27
CA SER A 24 -2.57 -1.13 -0.13
C SER A 24 -1.17 -1.54 -0.57
N ALA A 25 -1.06 -2.61 -1.35
CA ALA A 25 0.20 -3.09 -1.91
C ALA A 25 0.85 -2.05 -2.84
N PHE A 26 0.05 -1.37 -3.68
CA PHE A 26 0.54 -0.31 -4.56
C PHE A 26 1.13 0.87 -3.76
N LEU A 27 0.44 1.35 -2.72
CA LEU A 27 0.90 2.48 -1.92
C LEU A 27 2.20 2.15 -1.19
N LEU A 28 2.29 0.96 -0.59
CA LEU A 28 3.52 0.47 0.04
C LEU A 28 4.67 0.36 -0.95
N LYS A 29 4.44 -0.24 -2.12
CA LYS A 29 5.45 -0.34 -3.18
C LYS A 29 5.93 1.03 -3.66
N THR A 30 5.01 1.99 -3.78
CA THR A 30 5.33 3.36 -4.19
C THR A 30 6.16 4.08 -3.14
N ARG A 31 5.82 3.94 -1.85
CA ARG A 31 6.62 4.49 -0.74
C ARG A 31 8.04 3.91 -0.73
N LYS A 32 8.18 2.58 -0.86
CA LYS A 32 9.50 1.93 -0.98
C LYS A 32 10.30 2.47 -2.17
N ARG A 33 9.67 2.64 -3.34
CA ARG A 33 10.34 3.19 -4.53
C ARG A 33 10.78 4.63 -4.32
N ASN A 34 9.91 5.48 -3.78
CA ASN A 34 10.24 6.90 -3.57
C ASN A 34 11.35 7.07 -2.55
N LEU A 35 11.36 6.22 -1.52
CA LEU A 35 12.46 6.14 -0.57
C LEU A 35 13.77 5.77 -1.27
N ALA A 36 13.78 4.70 -2.07
CA ALA A 36 14.96 4.29 -2.83
C ALA A 36 15.47 5.40 -3.77
N LEU A 37 14.58 6.18 -4.40
CA LEU A 37 14.95 7.33 -5.22
C LEU A 37 15.55 8.48 -4.40
N ALA A 38 15.01 8.74 -3.20
CA ALA A 38 15.58 9.74 -2.30
C ALA A 38 16.99 9.35 -1.81
N LEU A 39 17.24 8.04 -1.69
CA LEU A 39 18.51 7.45 -1.28
C LEU A 39 19.53 7.30 -2.41
N GLN A 40 19.14 7.49 -3.67
CA GLN A 40 20.08 7.61 -4.79
C GLN A 40 20.81 8.97 -4.78
N GLY A 41 20.59 9.81 -3.76
CA GLY A 41 21.33 11.05 -3.56
C GLY A 41 22.83 10.80 -3.66
N ASP A 42 23.48 11.54 -4.55
CA ASP A 42 24.94 11.59 -4.76
C ASP A 42 25.57 12.30 -3.55
N ASP A 43 25.40 11.72 -2.35
CA ASP A 43 25.91 12.28 -1.11
C ASP A 43 27.32 11.75 -0.81
N ASP A 44 28.09 12.61 -0.16
CA ASP A 44 29.51 12.40 0.17
C ASP A 44 29.74 11.15 1.05
N PHE A 45 28.67 10.57 1.60
CA PHE A 45 28.67 9.41 2.48
C PHE A 45 28.46 8.07 1.76
N SER A 46 28.13 8.10 0.46
CA SER A 46 27.94 6.89 -0.36
C SER A 46 29.13 5.93 -0.39
N ASN A 47 30.35 6.43 -0.14
CA ASN A 47 31.58 5.63 -0.08
C ASN A 47 31.90 5.03 1.30
N GLU A 48 31.16 5.41 2.36
CA GLU A 48 31.42 4.98 3.74
C GLU A 48 30.46 3.89 4.25
N LEU A 49 29.37 3.61 3.53
CA LEU A 49 28.39 2.59 3.92
C LEU A 49 28.92 1.17 3.63
N THR A 50 29.13 0.38 4.68
CA THR A 50 29.50 -1.04 4.56
C THR A 50 28.25 -1.93 4.45
N GLY A 51 28.42 -3.20 4.05
CA GLY A 51 27.29 -4.12 3.80
C GLY A 51 26.40 -4.41 5.01
N GLU A 52 26.91 -4.29 6.24
CA GLU A 52 26.13 -4.45 7.47
C GLU A 52 25.35 -3.17 7.84
N ASP A 53 25.90 -2.00 7.51
CA ASP A 53 25.20 -0.71 7.66
C ASP A 53 23.95 -0.67 6.78
N PHE A 54 24.01 -1.30 5.60
CA PHE A 54 22.88 -1.39 4.69
C PHE A 54 21.68 -2.15 5.25
N ALA A 55 21.88 -3.26 5.97
CA ALA A 55 20.78 -4.04 6.52
C ALA A 55 20.07 -3.29 7.67
N THR A 56 20.85 -2.64 8.54
CA THR A 56 20.33 -1.82 9.63
C THR A 56 19.65 -0.56 9.09
N PHE A 57 20.26 0.09 8.09
CA PHE A 57 19.69 1.24 7.39
C PHE A 57 18.39 0.90 6.67
N GLU A 58 18.34 -0.22 5.93
CA GLU A 58 17.11 -0.71 5.31
C GLU A 58 16.03 -0.99 6.37
N GLN A 59 16.40 -1.57 7.51
CA GLN A 59 15.48 -1.85 8.60
C GLN A 59 14.95 -0.57 9.26
N ASP A 60 15.79 0.43 9.51
CA ASP A 60 15.41 1.74 10.05
C ASP A 60 14.55 2.55 9.07
N LEU A 61 14.83 2.44 7.77
CA LEU A 61 14.09 3.10 6.71
C LEU A 61 12.72 2.45 6.44
N THR A 62 12.63 1.14 6.63
CA THR A 62 11.38 0.39 6.47
C THR A 62 10.58 0.28 7.76
N SER A 63 11.21 0.55 8.90
CA SER A 63 10.56 0.77 10.19
C SER A 63 9.53 1.90 10.07
N GLY A 64 8.27 1.61 10.39
CA GLY A 64 7.17 2.57 10.28
C GLY A 64 6.56 2.70 8.87
N MET A 65 7.06 1.97 7.86
CA MET A 65 6.45 1.92 6.53
C MET A 65 5.22 1.00 6.47
N GLN A 66 4.39 1.06 7.51
CA GLN A 66 3.07 0.45 7.55
C GLN A 66 2.03 1.44 7.01
N LEU A 67 0.88 0.91 6.60
CA LEU A 67 -0.25 1.76 6.31
C LEU A 67 -0.78 2.36 7.60
N THR A 68 -0.88 3.68 7.65
CA THR A 68 -1.51 4.36 8.77
C THR A 68 -3.02 4.09 8.75
N PRO A 69 -3.72 4.25 9.89
CA PRO A 69 -5.20 4.20 9.90
C PRO A 69 -5.83 5.17 8.89
N TYR A 70 -5.21 6.34 8.71
CA TYR A 70 -5.65 7.34 7.73
C TYR A 70 -5.48 6.86 6.27
N ASP A 71 -4.39 6.17 5.97
CA ASP A 71 -4.18 5.56 4.64
C ASP A 71 -5.27 4.53 4.32
N GLN A 72 -5.60 3.68 5.29
CA GLN A 72 -6.66 2.69 5.13
C GLN A 72 -8.01 3.35 4.88
N LEU A 73 -8.38 4.39 5.63
CA LEU A 73 -9.63 5.14 5.41
C LEU A 73 -9.71 5.74 4.01
N ARG A 74 -8.62 6.32 3.51
CA ARG A 74 -8.56 6.89 2.15
C ARG A 74 -8.65 5.82 1.07
N ILE A 75 -7.98 4.68 1.26
CA ILE A 75 -8.06 3.53 0.34
C ILE A 75 -9.50 3.04 0.27
N GLN A 76 -10.14 2.80 1.41
CA GLN A 76 -11.54 2.34 1.44
C GLN A 76 -12.48 3.36 0.78
N ALA A 77 -12.33 4.65 1.05
CA ALA A 77 -13.12 5.69 0.40
C ALA A 77 -12.92 5.70 -1.13
N ARG A 78 -11.68 5.51 -1.60
CA ARG A 78 -11.35 5.44 -3.03
C ARG A 78 -11.98 4.22 -3.71
N VAL A 79 -11.90 3.05 -3.08
CA VAL A 79 -12.53 1.81 -3.59
C VAL A 79 -14.04 1.97 -3.68
N ARG A 80 -14.69 2.51 -2.63
CA ARG A 80 -16.13 2.78 -2.64
C ARG A 80 -16.52 3.68 -3.81
N ASN A 81 -15.71 4.69 -4.13
CA ASN A 81 -15.98 5.55 -5.29
C ASN A 81 -15.83 4.81 -6.62
N PHE A 82 -14.79 3.99 -6.81
CA PHE A 82 -14.62 3.20 -8.04
C PHE A 82 -15.79 2.24 -8.30
N LEU A 83 -16.27 1.58 -7.25
CA LEU A 83 -17.39 0.66 -7.36
C LEU A 83 -18.71 1.39 -7.65
N LYS A 84 -18.92 2.59 -7.09
CA LYS A 84 -20.06 3.45 -7.43
C LYS A 84 -20.05 3.95 -8.87
N SER A 85 -18.87 4.20 -9.44
CA SER A 85 -18.71 4.69 -10.82
C SER A 85 -18.77 3.59 -11.89
N SER A 86 -18.77 2.32 -11.47
CA SER A 86 -18.79 1.16 -12.39
C SER A 86 -20.17 0.52 -12.53
N ASN A 87 -21.18 1.06 -11.83
CA ASN A 87 -22.61 0.77 -11.96
C ASN A 87 -23.29 1.92 -12.72
#